data_AF-A0A6A4KQT9-F1
#
_entry.id   AF-A0A6A4KQT9-F1
#
_cell.length_a   1.000
_cell.length_b   1.000
_cell.length_c   1.000
_cell.angle_alpha   90.00
_cell.angle_beta   90.00
_cell.angle_gamma   90.00
#
_symmetry.space_group_name_H-M   'P 1'
#
loop_
_entity.id
_entity.type
_entity.pdbx_description
1 polymer ?
#
loop_
_entity_poly.entity_id
_entity_poly.type
_entity_poly.pdbx_seq_one_letter_code
_entity_poly.pdbx_strand_id
1 'polypeptide(L)'
;MYKSTHFNNDTQKWMISSESEVLYDKMVQIEIEHNAQEGAIPITQEELSVKGLKARSGYVKGLGIRPSSYIRTMNREYVTHLEGKVQEQAKKIQEQAEGIEVANNKIEEQGKTLASVMAFLKQQGFTS
;
A
#
# COMPACT_ATOMS: atom_id res chain seq x y z
N MET A 1 26.46 -11.26 -13.21
CA MET A 1 25.98 -12.66 -13.00
C MET A 1 25.55 -13.30 -14.33
N TYR A 2 24.62 -12.75 -15.11
CA TYR A 2 24.15 -13.36 -16.38
C TYR A 2 25.24 -13.69 -17.40
N LYS A 3 26.13 -12.72 -17.70
CA LYS A 3 27.26 -12.91 -18.64
C LYS A 3 28.39 -13.79 -18.09
N SER A 4 28.32 -14.25 -16.84
CA SER A 4 29.39 -15.04 -16.21
C SER A 4 29.08 -16.54 -16.15
N THR A 5 27.81 -16.95 -16.30
CA THR A 5 27.37 -18.33 -16.02
C THR A 5 27.11 -19.19 -17.26
N HIS A 6 27.16 -18.62 -18.47
CA HIS A 6 26.70 -19.29 -19.70
C HIS A 6 27.81 -19.51 -20.75
N PHE A 7 29.07 -19.30 -20.37
CA PHE A 7 30.22 -19.64 -21.20
C PHE A 7 30.53 -21.13 -21.02
N ASN A 8 30.47 -21.90 -22.11
CA ASN A 8 30.81 -23.31 -22.08
C ASN A 8 32.32 -23.46 -22.38
N ASN A 9 33.07 -23.82 -21.35
CA ASN A 9 34.53 -24.01 -21.44
C ASN A 9 34.92 -25.17 -22.37
N ASP A 10 34.11 -26.21 -22.48
CA ASP A 10 34.41 -27.40 -23.29
C ASP A 10 34.26 -27.13 -24.79
N THR A 11 33.28 -26.29 -25.16
CA THR A 11 33.01 -25.92 -26.55
C THR A 11 33.54 -24.55 -26.94
N GLN A 12 34.12 -23.81 -25.98
CA GLN A 12 34.57 -22.41 -26.12
C GLN A 12 33.49 -21.51 -26.76
N LYS A 13 32.22 -21.78 -26.44
CA LYS A 13 31.07 -21.08 -27.04
C LYS A 13 30.13 -20.60 -25.95
N TRP A 14 29.53 -19.44 -26.19
CA TRP A 14 28.42 -18.95 -25.40
C TRP A 14 27.19 -19.80 -25.68
N MET A 15 26.62 -20.43 -24.65
CA MET A 15 25.34 -21.16 -24.75
C MET A 15 24.14 -20.21 -24.64
N ILE A 16 24.34 -18.93 -24.90
CA ILE A 16 23.31 -17.90 -24.87
C ILE A 16 22.79 -17.73 -26.30
N SER A 17 21.48 -17.91 -26.49
CA SER A 17 20.83 -17.49 -27.73
C SER A 17 20.96 -15.97 -27.89
N SER A 18 21.27 -15.48 -29.09
CA SER A 18 21.32 -14.05 -29.37
C SER A 18 20.04 -13.32 -28.94
N GLU A 19 18.89 -14.00 -29.03
CA GLU A 19 17.61 -13.48 -28.54
C GLU A 19 17.60 -13.25 -27.02
N SER A 20 18.20 -14.16 -26.25
CA SER A 20 18.27 -14.07 -24.79
C SER A 20 19.16 -12.91 -24.33
N GLU A 21 20.25 -12.65 -25.05
CA GLU A 21 21.13 -11.50 -24.79
C GLU A 21 20.39 -10.18 -25.00
N VAL A 22 19.67 -10.06 -26.12
CA VAL A 22 18.85 -8.88 -26.43
C VAL A 22 17.74 -8.67 -25.39
N LEU A 23 17.15 -9.74 -24.86
CA LEU A 23 16.14 -9.64 -23.81
C LEU A 23 16.74 -9.19 -22.46
N TYR A 24 17.94 -9.67 -22.13
CA TYR A 24 18.65 -9.26 -20.92
C TYR A 24 19.02 -7.78 -20.97
N ASP A 25 19.62 -7.32 -22.06
CA ASP A 25 20.01 -5.92 -22.22
C ASP A 25 18.79 -4.99 -22.14
N LYS A 26 17.63 -5.42 -22.68
CA LYS A 26 16.36 -4.70 -22.52
C LYS A 26 15.90 -4.60 -21.07
N MET A 27 16.01 -5.66 -20.28
CA MET A 27 15.65 -5.61 -18.85
C MET A 27 16.55 -4.65 -18.09
N VAL A 28 17.87 -4.70 -18.33
CA VAL A 28 18.83 -3.78 -17.70
C VAL A 28 18.50 -2.33 -18.03
N GLN A 29 18.16 -2.04 -19.29
CA GLN A 29 17.76 -0.70 -19.71
C GLN A 29 16.50 -0.21 -18.98
N ILE A 30 15.47 -1.05 -18.87
CA ILE A 30 14.21 -0.73 -18.15
C ILE A 30 14.50 -0.43 -16.67
N GLU A 31 15.37 -1.21 -16.04
CA GLU A 31 15.75 -1.02 -14.64
C GLU A 31 16.48 0.33 -14.43
N ILE A 32 17.42 0.67 -15.31
CA ILE A 32 18.14 1.95 -15.27
C ILE A 32 17.17 3.13 -15.44
N GLU A 33 16.27 3.06 -16.43
CA GLU A 33 15.29 4.11 -16.69
C GLU A 33 14.30 4.30 -15.53
N HIS A 34 13.84 3.21 -14.92
CA HIS A 34 12.93 3.26 -13.78
C HIS A 34 13.61 3.84 -12.53
N ASN A 35 14.85 3.43 -12.27
CA ASN A 35 15.63 3.95 -11.14
C ASN A 35 16.08 5.40 -11.33
N ALA A 36 16.07 5.92 -12.56
CA ALA A 36 16.31 7.34 -12.84
C ALA A 36 15.12 8.25 -12.48
N GLN A 37 13.95 7.69 -12.15
CA GLN A 37 12.78 8.46 -11.72
C GLN A 37 12.89 8.82 -10.22
N GLU A 38 12.87 10.12 -9.92
CA GLU A 38 13.00 10.63 -8.56
C GLU A 38 11.78 10.23 -7.70
N GLY A 39 12.03 9.52 -6.58
CA GLY A 39 10.97 9.01 -5.69
C GLY A 39 10.32 7.71 -6.13
N ALA A 40 10.80 7.06 -7.20
CA ALA A 40 10.27 5.76 -7.63
C ALA A 40 10.64 4.63 -6.66
N ILE A 41 9.65 3.79 -6.35
CA ILE A 41 9.88 2.52 -5.64
C ILE A 41 10.70 1.60 -6.56
N PRO A 42 11.71 0.87 -6.07
CA PRO A 42 12.47 -0.08 -6.88
C PRO A 42 11.54 -1.02 -7.66
N ILE A 43 11.78 -1.16 -8.97
CA ILE A 43 10.94 -2.00 -9.83
C ILE A 43 10.94 -3.45 -9.31
N THR A 44 9.76 -4.05 -9.21
CA THR A 44 9.67 -5.46 -8.78
C THR A 44 10.08 -6.41 -9.90
N GLN A 45 10.57 -7.60 -9.54
CA GLN A 45 10.99 -8.61 -10.53
C GLN A 45 9.85 -9.01 -11.48
N GLU A 46 8.62 -9.05 -11.00
CA GLU A 46 7.43 -9.34 -11.81
C GLU A 46 7.18 -8.25 -12.85
N GLU A 47 7.17 -6.98 -12.43
CA GLU A 47 6.99 -5.84 -13.33
C GLU A 47 8.11 -5.73 -14.36
N LEU A 48 9.37 -5.94 -13.94
CA LEU A 48 10.53 -5.95 -14.83
C LEU A 48 10.41 -7.06 -15.89
N SER A 49 9.95 -8.25 -15.48
CA SER A 49 9.73 -9.39 -16.37
C SER A 49 8.64 -9.11 -17.40
N VAL A 50 7.52 -8.51 -16.98
CA VAL A 50 6.41 -8.14 -17.87
C VAL A 50 6.84 -7.08 -18.88
N LYS A 51 7.55 -6.04 -18.43
CA LYS A 51 8.05 -4.97 -19.31
C LYS A 51 9.12 -5.49 -20.28
N GLY A 52 10.05 -6.34 -19.82
CA GLY A 52 11.17 -6.85 -20.61
C GLY A 52 10.81 -7.97 -21.59
N LEU A 53 9.94 -8.90 -21.20
CA LEU A 53 9.58 -10.08 -22.01
C LEU A 53 8.30 -9.91 -22.83
N LYS A 54 7.60 -8.79 -22.64
CA LYS A 54 6.21 -8.55 -23.07
C LYS A 54 5.24 -9.56 -22.42
N ALA A 55 3.97 -9.17 -22.33
CA ALA A 55 2.94 -10.10 -21.90
C ALA A 55 2.86 -11.28 -22.88
N ARG A 56 3.33 -12.46 -22.46
CA ARG A 56 3.14 -13.70 -23.22
C ARG A 56 1.76 -14.25 -22.89
N SER A 57 0.84 -14.20 -23.85
CA SER A 57 -0.42 -14.93 -23.76
C SER A 57 -0.12 -16.43 -23.75
N GLY A 58 -0.14 -17.06 -22.57
CA GLY A 58 0.16 -18.49 -22.45
C GLY A 58 0.64 -18.97 -21.08
N TYR A 59 1.05 -18.09 -20.16
CA TYR A 59 1.20 -18.47 -18.75
C TYR A 59 -0.18 -18.47 -18.08
N VAL A 60 -0.89 -19.58 -18.24
CA VAL A 60 -2.08 -19.88 -17.45
C VAL A 60 -1.66 -19.93 -15.98
N LYS A 61 -2.38 -19.20 -15.12
CA LYS A 61 -2.41 -19.41 -13.67
C LYS A 61 -2.73 -20.89 -13.39
N GLY A 62 -1.73 -21.76 -13.35
CA GLY A 62 -2.00 -23.20 -13.40
C GLY A 62 -0.82 -24.16 -13.23
N LEU A 63 0.43 -23.69 -13.16
CA LEU A 63 1.53 -24.53 -12.69
C LEU A 63 1.66 -24.41 -11.17
N GLY A 64 0.67 -24.98 -10.48
CA GLY A 64 0.81 -25.53 -9.13
C GLY A 64 1.70 -24.77 -8.15
N ILE A 65 1.47 -23.47 -7.93
CA ILE A 65 1.74 -22.92 -6.60
C ILE A 65 0.61 -23.46 -5.71
N ARG A 66 0.70 -24.75 -5.36
CA ARG A 66 0.10 -25.20 -4.11
C ARG A 66 0.69 -24.26 -3.07
N PRO A 67 -0.11 -23.46 -2.33
CA PRO A 67 0.44 -22.66 -1.26
C PRO A 67 1.23 -23.61 -0.38
N SER A 68 2.55 -23.40 -0.31
CA SER A 68 3.41 -24.10 0.64
C SER A 68 2.71 -24.00 1.98
N SER A 69 2.67 -25.09 2.74
CA SER A 69 2.07 -25.11 4.08
C SER A 69 2.58 -23.96 4.95
N TYR A 70 3.79 -23.46 4.68
CA TYR A 70 4.40 -22.30 5.32
C TYR A 70 3.69 -20.96 5.03
N ILE A 71 3.19 -20.74 3.81
CA ILE A 71 2.49 -19.50 3.42
C ILE A 71 1.08 -19.43 4.05
N ARG A 72 0.43 -20.58 4.29
CA ARG A 72 -0.87 -20.61 4.97
C ARG A 72 -0.77 -20.19 6.43
N THR A 73 0.35 -20.47 7.10
CA THR A 73 0.52 -20.15 8.52
C THR A 73 0.92 -18.69 8.72
N MET A 74 1.88 -18.17 7.96
CA MET A 74 2.33 -16.76 8.03
C MET A 74 1.20 -15.75 7.77
N ASN A 75 0.28 -16.05 6.84
CA ASN A 75 -0.85 -15.17 6.56
C ASN A 75 -1.89 -15.15 7.68
N ARG A 76 -2.08 -16.23 8.44
CA ARG A 76 -3.14 -16.26 9.46
C ARG A 76 -2.80 -15.36 10.64
N GLU A 77 -1.59 -15.44 11.17
CA GLU A 77 -1.16 -14.60 12.29
C GLU A 77 -1.14 -13.12 11.92
N TYR A 78 -0.66 -12.81 10.71
CA TYR A 78 -0.65 -11.45 10.18
C TYR A 78 -2.07 -10.90 9.98
N VAL A 79 -2.98 -11.70 9.39
CA VAL A 79 -4.39 -11.32 9.22
C VAL A 79 -5.06 -11.11 10.57
N THR A 80 -4.90 -12.01 11.53
CA THR A 80 -5.46 -11.86 12.88
C THR A 80 -4.90 -10.62 13.60
N HIS A 81 -3.61 -10.31 13.44
CA HIS A 81 -3.03 -9.08 13.97
C HIS A 81 -3.64 -7.82 13.34
N LEU A 82 -3.85 -7.82 12.03
CA LEU A 82 -4.49 -6.71 11.33
C LEU A 82 -5.97 -6.56 11.72
N GLU A 83 -6.72 -7.66 11.82
CA GLU A 83 -8.10 -7.67 12.28
C GLU A 83 -8.22 -7.08 13.70
N GLY A 84 -7.32 -7.47 14.61
CA GLY A 84 -7.26 -6.90 15.96
C GLY A 84 -7.02 -5.38 15.94
N LYS A 85 -6.08 -4.91 15.11
CA LYS A 85 -5.82 -3.46 14.94
C LYS A 85 -7.01 -2.70 14.38
N VAL A 86 -7.70 -3.27 13.40
CA VAL A 86 -8.91 -2.67 12.81
C VAL A 86 -10.01 -2.57 13.88
N GLN A 87 -10.20 -3.60 14.69
CA GLN A 87 -11.19 -3.61 15.75
C GLN A 87 -10.86 -2.59 16.85
N GLU A 88 -9.59 -2.47 17.25
CA GLU A 88 -9.15 -1.46 18.22
C GLU A 88 -9.37 -0.03 17.70
N GLN A 89 -9.05 0.24 16.43
CA GLN A 89 -9.29 1.54 15.82
C GLN A 89 -10.78 1.86 15.71
N ALA A 90 -11.60 0.88 15.33
CA ALA A 90 -13.06 1.05 15.28
C ALA A 90 -13.63 1.44 16.65
N LYS A 91 -13.15 0.81 17.73
CA LYS A 91 -13.55 1.16 19.10
C LYS A 91 -13.14 2.59 19.48
N LYS A 92 -11.91 3.00 19.17
CA LYS A 92 -11.43 4.37 19.44
C LYS A 92 -12.24 5.42 18.68
N ILE A 93 -12.59 5.15 17.42
CA ILE A 93 -13.43 6.05 16.62
C ILE A 93 -14.82 6.17 17.25
N GLN A 94 -15.41 5.07 17.72
CA GLN A 94 -16.70 5.09 18.40
C GLN A 94 -16.66 5.92 19.69
N GLU A 95 -15.67 5.68 20.56
CA GLU A 95 -15.49 6.43 21.81
C GLU A 95 -15.30 7.94 21.55
N GLN A 96 -14.55 8.29 20.49
CA GLN A 96 -14.40 9.69 20.07
C GLN A 96 -15.71 10.30 19.56
N ALA A 97 -16.50 9.55 18.78
CA ALA A 97 -17.79 10.01 18.29
C ALA A 97 -18.77 10.30 19.45
N GLU A 98 -18.85 9.41 20.42
CA GLU A 98 -19.64 9.59 21.65
C GLU A 98 -19.16 10.83 22.44
N GLY A 99 -17.84 11.02 22.56
CA GLY A 99 -17.25 12.20 23.20
C GLY A 99 -17.60 13.51 22.50
N ILE A 100 -17.60 13.52 21.16
CA ILE A 100 -17.99 14.69 20.34
C ILE A 100 -19.48 15.01 20.54
N GLU A 101 -20.34 13.99 20.58
CA GLU A 101 -21.77 14.17 20.81
C GLU A 101 -22.04 14.82 22.17
N VAL A 102 -21.41 14.33 23.24
CA VAL A 102 -21.53 14.91 24.59
C VAL A 102 -21.03 16.37 24.61
N ALA A 103 -19.90 16.65 23.96
CA ALA A 103 -19.36 18.00 23.87
C ALA A 103 -20.31 18.95 23.12
N ASN A 104 -20.91 18.50 22.01
CA ASN A 104 -21.86 19.28 21.23
C ASN A 104 -23.12 19.61 22.05
N ASN A 105 -23.68 18.65 22.77
CA ASN A 105 -24.83 18.88 23.65
C ASN A 105 -24.53 19.94 24.71
N LYS A 106 -23.34 19.89 25.30
CA LYS A 106 -22.91 20.87 26.31
C LYS A 106 -22.73 22.28 25.71
N ILE A 107 -22.18 22.38 24.50
CA ILE A 107 -22.06 23.65 23.78
C ILE A 107 -23.45 24.22 23.48
N GLU A 108 -24.41 23.37 23.10
CA GLU A 108 -25.78 23.81 22.83
C GLU A 108 -26.48 24.35 24.09
N GLU A 109 -26.33 23.67 25.23
CA GLU A 109 -26.84 24.16 26.53
C GLU A 109 -26.19 25.49 26.93
N GLN A 110 -24.88 25.62 26.75
CA GLN A 110 -24.15 26.87 26.98
C GLN A 110 -24.64 27.99 26.05
N GLY A 111 -24.94 27.68 24.78
CA GLY A 111 -25.53 28.64 23.85
C GLY A 111 -26.92 29.12 24.30
N LYS A 112 -27.78 28.21 24.76
CA LYS A 112 -29.12 28.56 25.28
C LYS A 112 -29.04 29.43 26.53
N THR A 113 -28.16 29.10 27.47
CA THR A 113 -27.96 29.90 28.69
C THR A 113 -27.42 31.29 28.37
N LEU A 114 -26.43 31.39 27.49
CA LEU A 114 -25.90 32.67 27.04
C LEU A 114 -26.98 33.53 26.35
N ALA A 115 -27.79 32.94 25.47
CA ALA A 115 -28.89 33.64 24.81
C ALA A 115 -29.91 34.18 25.82
N SER A 116 -30.24 33.40 26.87
CA SER A 116 -31.12 33.83 27.96
C SER A 116 -30.55 35.02 28.73
N VAL A 117 -29.27 34.97 29.10
CA VAL A 117 -28.58 36.07 29.79
C VAL A 117 -28.55 37.34 28.94
N MET A 118 -28.23 37.22 27.64
CA MET A 118 -28.26 38.35 26.71
C MET A 118 -29.66 38.97 26.60
N ALA A 119 -30.71 38.14 26.50
CA ALA A 119 -32.08 38.63 26.45
C ALA A 119 -32.48 39.38 27.73
N PHE A 120 -32.07 38.87 28.91
CA PHE A 120 -32.30 39.54 30.19
C PHE A 120 -31.58 40.89 30.26
N LEU A 121 -30.29 40.95 29.91
CA LEU A 121 -29.52 42.20 29.92
C LEU A 121 -30.11 43.26 28.98
N LYS A 122 -30.59 42.83 27.80
CA LYS A 122 -31.27 43.70 26.84
C LYS A 122 -32.56 44.30 27.42
N GLN A 123 -33.34 43.53 28.19
CA GLN A 123 -34.53 44.05 28.89
C GLN A 123 -34.18 45.07 29.98
N GLN A 124 -33.03 44.93 30.63
CA GLN A 124 -32.52 45.86 31.64
C GLN A 124 -31.91 47.15 31.02
N GLY A 125 -31.99 47.31 29.69
CA GLY A 125 -31.46 48.49 28.99
C GLY A 125 -29.96 48.45 28.71
N PHE A 126 -29.27 47.37 29.07
CA PHE A 126 -27.89 47.16 28.67
C PHE A 126 -27.86 46.69 27.22
N THR A 127 -27.54 47.62 26.32
CA THR A 127 -27.30 47.37 24.90
C THR A 127 -25.84 47.71 24.63
N SER A 128 -25.11 46.79 23.98
CA SER A 128 -23.80 47.09 23.38
C SER A 128 -23.99 47.69 22.00
#